data_AF-A0A2H3AP76-F1
#
_entry.id   AF-A0A2H3AP76-F1
#
_cell.length_a   1.000
_cell.length_b   1.000
_cell.length_c   1.000
_cell.angle_alpha   90.00
_cell.angle_beta   90.00
_cell.angle_gamma   90.00
#
_symmetry.space_group_name_H-M   'P 1'
#
loop_
_entity.id
_entity.type
_entity.pdbx_description
1 polymer ?
#
loop_
_entity_poly.entity_id
_entity_poly.type
_entity_poly.pdbx_seq_one_letter_code
_entity_poly.pdbx_strand_id
1 'polypeptide(L)'
;PLQKFFRVHGYILWLSEYERGLGDQNVNLFPPNDKPRRPDGFTFISRYQCEPGIYIHKLRFGHVNNIHCPARTIYNQDVLVRVVSIEGDAHYEALRRLSAGQTAFRGDNHALPLLNEFEFNGLRFVIFPLLSFGYIPWFYNVDEILDYLVQIFTGIKFCHDSSIAHLDLDSDNIQFNFFGARTDPDGTTEPNVTGPFRSHFPIRYYINDFEMVVCFHKDSDPATRKITGLP
;
A
#
# COMPACT_ATOMS: atom_id res chain seq x y z
N PRO A 1 -9.96 -23.49 -1.50
CA PRO A 1 -8.50 -23.85 -1.47
C PRO A 1 -7.61 -22.72 -0.94
N LEU A 2 -7.68 -21.52 -1.54
CA LEU A 2 -6.87 -20.35 -1.16
C LEU A 2 -7.06 -19.89 0.29
N GLN A 3 -8.31 -19.79 0.78
CA GLN A 3 -8.58 -19.45 2.19
C GLN A 3 -7.86 -20.40 3.16
N LYS A 4 -7.88 -21.71 2.89
CA LYS A 4 -7.17 -22.72 3.71
C LYS A 4 -5.66 -22.53 3.61
N PHE A 5 -5.14 -22.28 2.41
CA PHE A 5 -3.71 -22.03 2.17
C PHE A 5 -3.21 -20.84 2.99
N PHE A 6 -3.82 -19.67 2.85
CA PHE A 6 -3.43 -18.47 3.60
C PHE A 6 -3.56 -18.67 5.10
N ARG A 7 -4.62 -19.34 5.57
CA ARG A 7 -4.82 -19.61 6.99
C ARG A 7 -3.69 -20.46 7.59
N VAL A 8 -3.21 -21.47 6.88
CA VAL A 8 -2.08 -22.30 7.33
C VAL A 8 -0.78 -21.48 7.39
N HIS A 9 -0.65 -20.46 6.55
CA HIS A 9 0.49 -19.52 6.57
C HIS A 9 0.29 -18.33 7.52
N GLY A 10 -0.77 -18.34 8.35
CA GLY A 10 -1.00 -17.31 9.35
C GLY A 10 -1.73 -16.06 8.86
N TYR A 11 -2.41 -16.13 7.70
CA TYR A 11 -3.20 -15.04 7.12
C TYR A 11 -4.67 -15.43 7.02
N ILE A 12 -5.55 -14.61 7.59
CA ILE A 12 -7.00 -14.79 7.53
C ILE A 12 -7.53 -13.75 6.56
N LEU A 13 -8.00 -14.18 5.39
CA LEU A 13 -8.59 -13.27 4.39
C LEU A 13 -9.78 -12.53 4.99
N TRP A 14 -9.95 -11.27 4.58
CA TRP A 14 -11.12 -10.49 4.93
C TRP A 14 -12.38 -11.08 4.29
N LEU A 15 -13.51 -10.84 4.93
CA LEU A 15 -14.81 -11.46 4.60
C LEU A 15 -15.66 -10.49 3.78
N SER A 16 -16.39 -10.99 2.79
CA SER A 16 -17.37 -10.19 2.06
C SER A 16 -18.61 -9.85 2.90
N GLU A 17 -19.43 -8.90 2.42
CA GLU A 17 -20.74 -8.62 3.03
C GLU A 17 -21.61 -9.88 3.10
N TYR A 18 -21.62 -10.68 2.03
CA TYR A 18 -22.30 -11.96 1.97
C TYR A 18 -21.80 -12.94 3.03
N GLU A 19 -20.48 -13.12 3.15
CA GLU A 19 -19.90 -14.01 4.18
C GLU A 19 -20.20 -13.54 5.61
N ARG A 20 -20.48 -12.25 5.80
CA ARG A 20 -20.92 -11.68 7.09
C ARG A 20 -22.43 -11.69 7.30
N GLY A 21 -23.23 -12.08 6.29
CA GLY A 21 -24.68 -11.97 6.32
C GLY A 21 -25.19 -10.51 6.33
N LEU A 22 -24.39 -9.57 5.81
CA LEU A 22 -24.69 -8.14 5.78
C LEU A 22 -25.27 -7.65 4.43
N GLY A 23 -25.33 -8.52 3.42
CA GLY A 23 -25.92 -8.21 2.11
C GLY A 23 -25.70 -9.33 1.10
N ASP A 24 -26.27 -9.18 -0.09
CA ASP A 24 -26.20 -10.19 -1.16
C ASP A 24 -25.06 -9.94 -2.17
N GLN A 25 -24.20 -8.95 -1.91
CA GLN A 25 -23.13 -8.52 -2.81
C GLN A 25 -21.74 -8.77 -2.23
N ASN A 26 -20.73 -8.83 -3.11
CA ASN A 26 -19.32 -9.04 -2.75
C ASN A 26 -18.45 -7.79 -3.02
N VAL A 27 -19.04 -6.60 -2.97
CA VAL A 27 -18.34 -5.34 -3.34
C VAL A 27 -17.39 -4.87 -2.25
N ASN A 28 -17.72 -5.12 -0.97
CA ASN A 28 -16.90 -4.72 0.17
C ASN A 28 -16.36 -5.92 0.94
N LEU A 29 -15.10 -5.84 1.34
CA LEU A 29 -14.45 -6.78 2.25
C LEU A 29 -14.22 -6.14 3.62
N PHE A 30 -14.34 -6.93 4.68
CA PHE A 30 -14.25 -6.52 6.07
C PHE A 30 -13.27 -7.38 6.85
N PRO A 31 -12.61 -6.83 7.89
CA PRO A 31 -11.75 -7.62 8.76
C PRO A 31 -12.48 -8.86 9.30
N PRO A 32 -11.76 -9.99 9.47
CA PRO A 32 -12.37 -11.26 9.86
C PRO A 32 -12.90 -11.28 11.30
N ASN A 33 -12.63 -10.25 12.09
CA ASN A 33 -13.14 -10.05 13.44
C ASN A 33 -13.07 -8.57 13.84
N ASP A 34 -13.74 -8.24 14.94
CA ASP A 34 -13.84 -6.88 15.46
C ASP A 34 -12.66 -6.46 16.36
N LYS A 35 -11.61 -7.27 16.49
CA LYS A 35 -10.45 -6.90 17.32
C LYS A 35 -9.73 -5.69 16.71
N PRO A 36 -9.25 -4.73 17.52
CA PRO A 36 -8.51 -3.57 17.03
C PRO A 36 -7.23 -3.98 16.29
N ARG A 37 -6.96 -3.38 15.12
CA ARG A 37 -5.71 -3.59 14.37
C ARG A 37 -4.52 -3.33 15.29
N ARG A 38 -3.58 -4.27 15.33
CA ARG A 38 -2.30 -4.11 16.04
C ARG A 38 -1.35 -3.25 15.18
N PRO A 39 -0.53 -2.38 15.80
CA PRO A 39 0.52 -1.67 15.08
C PRO A 39 1.45 -2.61 14.31
N ASP A 40 1.83 -2.21 13.10
CA ASP A 40 2.74 -2.92 12.21
C ASP A 40 4.01 -2.11 11.86
N GLY A 41 4.09 -0.87 12.32
CA GLY A 41 5.20 0.04 12.03
C GLY A 41 5.11 0.75 10.67
N PHE A 42 4.07 0.47 9.88
CA PHE A 42 3.87 1.05 8.56
C PHE A 42 2.68 1.98 8.49
N THR A 43 1.70 1.82 9.38
CA THR A 43 0.45 2.58 9.29
C THR A 43 0.07 3.25 10.60
N PHE A 44 -0.30 4.52 10.52
CA PHE A 44 -0.63 5.38 11.66
C PHE A 44 -2.08 5.87 11.60
N ILE A 45 -2.63 6.22 12.75
CA ILE A 45 -3.93 6.90 12.88
C ILE A 45 -3.70 8.30 13.43
N SER A 46 -4.61 9.23 13.16
CA SER A 46 -4.48 10.58 13.72
C SER A 46 -4.76 10.57 15.23
N ARG A 47 -4.23 11.56 15.96
CA ARG A 47 -4.51 11.72 17.40
C ARG A 47 -6.00 11.82 17.72
N TYR A 48 -6.80 12.38 16.82
CA TYR A 48 -8.25 12.57 17.00
C TYR A 48 -9.00 11.24 16.95
N GLN A 49 -8.46 10.25 16.25
CA GLN A 49 -9.02 8.90 16.23
C GLN A 49 -8.70 8.10 17.52
N CYS A 50 -7.81 8.61 18.37
CA CYS A 50 -7.45 7.99 19.64
C CYS A 50 -8.23 8.57 20.84
N GLU A 51 -9.09 9.56 20.64
CA GLU A 51 -9.80 10.23 21.73
C GLU A 51 -10.94 9.34 22.30
N PRO A 52 -11.17 9.35 23.63
CA PRO A 52 -12.26 8.60 24.23
C PRO A 52 -13.61 8.95 23.61
N GLY A 53 -14.35 7.93 23.17
CA GLY A 53 -15.66 8.11 22.53
C GLY A 53 -15.61 8.28 21.01
N ILE A 54 -14.43 8.45 20.40
CA ILE A 54 -14.28 8.45 18.95
C ILE A 54 -14.15 7.01 18.44
N TYR A 55 -15.08 6.63 17.55
CA TYR A 55 -15.03 5.33 16.90
C TYR A 55 -14.05 5.38 15.72
N ILE A 56 -12.95 4.64 15.81
CA ILE A 56 -12.09 4.42 14.65
C ILE A 56 -12.93 3.67 13.61
N HIS A 57 -13.22 4.34 12.48
CA HIS A 57 -14.00 3.73 11.41
C HIS A 57 -13.45 2.35 11.05
N LYS A 58 -14.33 1.34 11.13
CA LYS A 58 -14.03 0.00 10.62
C LYS A 58 -13.82 0.11 9.12
N LEU A 59 -12.61 -0.23 8.68
CA LEU A 59 -12.27 -0.18 7.27
C LEU A 59 -13.18 -1.15 6.50
N ARG A 60 -13.72 -0.67 5.39
CA ARG A 60 -14.21 -1.51 4.31
C ARG A 60 -13.22 -1.39 3.16
N PHE A 61 -12.86 -2.50 2.55
CA PHE A 61 -12.04 -2.50 1.35
C PHE A 61 -12.96 -2.72 0.16
N GLY A 62 -13.04 -1.74 -0.74
CA GLY A 62 -13.77 -1.89 -2.00
C GLY A 62 -13.02 -2.88 -2.87
N HIS A 63 -13.60 -4.05 -3.11
CA HIS A 63 -13.00 -5.10 -3.92
C HIS A 63 -13.27 -4.79 -5.41
N VAL A 64 -12.56 -3.77 -5.91
CA VAL A 64 -12.67 -3.29 -7.30
C VAL A 64 -11.86 -4.14 -8.27
N ASN A 65 -10.75 -4.73 -7.80
CA ASN A 65 -9.83 -5.52 -8.62
C ASN A 65 -9.64 -6.91 -8.00
N ASN A 66 -9.76 -7.95 -8.84
CA ASN A 66 -9.67 -9.36 -8.41
C ASN A 66 -8.24 -9.81 -8.04
N ILE A 67 -7.23 -8.96 -8.24
CA ILE A 67 -5.84 -9.24 -7.88
C ILE A 67 -5.49 -8.78 -6.47
N HIS A 68 -6.39 -8.07 -5.78
CA HIS A 68 -6.17 -7.53 -4.44
C HIS A 68 -7.13 -8.15 -3.43
N CYS A 69 -6.59 -8.68 -2.34
CA CYS A 69 -7.39 -9.22 -1.24
C CYS A 69 -6.76 -8.82 0.11
N PRO A 70 -7.40 -7.99 0.93
CA PRO A 70 -6.91 -7.72 2.27
C PRO A 70 -7.01 -8.97 3.15
N ALA A 71 -6.05 -9.10 4.07
CA ALA A 71 -6.00 -10.16 5.04
C ALA A 71 -5.56 -9.61 6.40
N ARG A 72 -5.78 -10.41 7.44
CA ARG A 72 -5.31 -10.14 8.79
C ARG A 72 -4.40 -11.27 9.24
N THR A 73 -3.23 -10.92 9.74
CA THR A 73 -2.30 -11.91 10.31
C THR A 73 -2.86 -12.49 11.61
N ILE A 74 -2.36 -13.66 12.02
CA ILE A 74 -2.66 -14.24 13.34
C ILE A 74 -2.23 -13.34 14.52
N TYR A 75 -1.41 -12.32 14.28
CA TYR A 75 -1.00 -11.31 15.25
C TYR A 75 -1.86 -10.04 15.21
N ASN A 76 -2.98 -10.08 14.49
CA ASN A 76 -3.96 -9.00 14.37
C ASN A 76 -3.44 -7.75 13.63
N GLN A 77 -2.48 -7.92 12.72
CA GLN A 77 -2.01 -6.86 11.80
C GLN A 77 -2.69 -7.02 10.45
N ASP A 78 -3.08 -5.92 9.82
CA ASP A 78 -3.75 -5.95 8.52
C ASP A 78 -2.74 -5.80 7.39
N VAL A 79 -2.89 -6.61 6.33
CA VAL A 79 -2.00 -6.68 5.18
C VAL A 79 -2.80 -6.76 3.88
N LEU A 80 -2.18 -6.40 2.75
CA LEU A 80 -2.74 -6.61 1.42
C LEU A 80 -2.07 -7.82 0.78
N VAL A 81 -2.87 -8.79 0.36
CA VAL A 81 -2.44 -9.86 -0.56
C VAL A 81 -2.63 -9.34 -1.99
N ARG A 82 -1.59 -9.37 -2.80
CA ARG A 82 -1.66 -9.09 -4.24
C ARG A 82 -1.21 -10.30 -5.05
N VAL A 83 -1.92 -10.61 -6.12
CA VAL A 83 -1.46 -11.54 -7.17
C VAL A 83 -0.59 -10.75 -8.13
N VAL A 84 0.63 -11.22 -8.39
CA VAL A 84 1.62 -10.45 -9.20
C VAL A 84 2.02 -11.10 -10.52
N SER A 85 1.73 -12.38 -10.73
CA SER A 85 2.01 -13.02 -12.01
C SER A 85 1.29 -14.35 -12.13
N ILE A 86 0.83 -14.61 -13.35
CA ILE A 86 0.76 -15.95 -13.96
C ILE A 86 1.90 -16.08 -14.99
N GLU A 87 2.21 -14.99 -15.71
CA GLU A 87 3.39 -14.78 -16.57
C GLU A 87 3.81 -13.29 -16.52
N GLY A 88 5.12 -12.99 -16.53
CA GLY A 88 5.68 -11.62 -16.50
C GLY A 88 6.64 -11.38 -15.33
N ASP A 89 7.96 -11.40 -15.60
CA ASP A 89 8.99 -11.30 -14.56
C ASP A 89 9.33 -9.86 -14.13
N ALA A 90 9.08 -8.84 -14.96
CA ALA A 90 9.59 -7.49 -14.71
C ALA A 90 9.04 -6.84 -13.42
N HIS A 91 7.72 -6.88 -13.24
CA HIS A 91 7.06 -6.38 -12.03
C HIS A 91 7.59 -7.08 -10.78
N TYR A 92 7.60 -8.42 -10.80
CA TYR A 92 8.08 -9.20 -9.67
C TYR A 92 9.57 -8.98 -9.39
N GLU A 93 10.39 -8.89 -10.43
CA GLU A 93 11.81 -8.57 -10.33
C GLU A 93 12.03 -7.19 -9.70
N ALA A 94 11.24 -6.18 -10.09
CA ALA A 94 11.29 -4.86 -9.47
C ALA A 94 10.97 -4.92 -7.98
N LEU A 95 9.88 -5.62 -7.59
CA LEU A 95 9.53 -5.83 -6.19
C LEU A 95 10.66 -6.54 -5.41
N ARG A 96 11.29 -7.56 -6.00
CA ARG A 96 12.40 -8.28 -5.36
C ARG A 96 13.64 -7.39 -5.18
N ARG A 97 13.93 -6.51 -6.14
CA ARG A 97 15.07 -5.58 -6.07
C ARG A 97 14.84 -4.44 -5.09
N LEU A 98 13.64 -3.86 -5.10
CA LEU A 98 13.32 -2.62 -4.37
C LEU A 98 12.71 -2.90 -3.01
N SER A 99 11.74 -3.82 -2.95
CA SER A 99 10.83 -3.94 -1.82
C SER A 99 11.17 -5.09 -0.87
N ALA A 100 12.11 -5.96 -1.20
CA ALA A 100 12.42 -7.15 -0.41
C ALA A 100 13.70 -7.02 0.44
N GLY A 101 13.81 -7.85 1.47
CA GLY A 101 15.02 -8.02 2.27
C GLY A 101 15.53 -6.72 2.90
N GLN A 102 16.85 -6.55 2.95
CA GLN A 102 17.47 -5.36 3.56
C GLN A 102 17.18 -4.06 2.78
N THR A 103 16.96 -4.15 1.47
CA THR A 103 16.64 -2.98 0.63
C THR A 103 15.35 -2.31 1.08
N ALA A 104 14.35 -3.09 1.50
CA ALA A 104 13.06 -2.60 1.99
C ALA A 104 13.19 -1.67 3.21
N PHE A 105 14.24 -1.84 4.02
CA PHE A 105 14.47 -1.09 5.25
C PHE A 105 15.27 0.19 5.04
N ARG A 106 15.70 0.48 3.81
CA ARG A 106 16.48 1.68 3.53
C ARG A 106 15.63 2.94 3.68
N GLY A 107 16.15 3.92 4.41
CA GLY A 107 15.43 5.17 4.68
C GLY A 107 15.09 5.98 3.43
N ASP A 108 15.98 5.96 2.43
CA ASP A 108 15.86 6.61 1.12
C ASP A 108 15.06 5.79 0.08
N ASN A 109 14.63 4.58 0.44
CA ASN A 109 13.77 3.78 -0.42
C ASN A 109 12.30 4.04 -0.11
N HIS A 110 11.58 4.56 -1.09
CA HIS A 110 10.15 4.81 -1.01
C HIS A 110 9.32 3.77 -1.76
N ALA A 111 9.88 2.65 -2.22
CA ALA A 111 9.04 1.55 -2.73
C ALA A 111 8.24 0.91 -1.58
N LEU A 112 6.99 0.51 -1.85
CA LEU A 112 6.15 -0.18 -0.87
C LEU A 112 6.81 -1.50 -0.45
N PRO A 113 7.06 -1.74 0.86
CA PRO A 113 7.88 -2.86 1.29
C PRO A 113 7.14 -4.20 1.20
N LEU A 114 7.82 -5.21 0.66
CA LEU A 114 7.36 -6.58 0.53
C LEU A 114 7.57 -7.31 1.86
N LEU A 115 6.48 -7.68 2.53
CA LEU A 115 6.52 -8.37 3.81
C LEU A 115 6.74 -9.88 3.66
N ASN A 116 6.13 -10.48 2.64
CA ASN A 116 6.22 -11.92 2.40
C ASN A 116 5.80 -12.27 0.97
N GLU A 117 6.13 -13.48 0.53
CA GLU A 117 5.77 -14.01 -0.78
C GLU A 117 5.39 -15.49 -0.70
N PHE A 118 4.44 -15.91 -1.54
CA PHE A 118 3.92 -17.26 -1.58
C PHE A 118 3.67 -17.72 -3.00
N GLU A 119 3.82 -19.02 -3.24
CA GLU A 119 3.40 -19.66 -4.48
C GLU A 119 2.35 -20.74 -4.17
N PHE A 120 1.27 -20.75 -4.95
CA PHE A 120 0.23 -21.77 -4.83
C PHE A 120 -0.40 -22.04 -6.20
N ASN A 121 -0.29 -23.28 -6.68
CA ASN A 121 -0.82 -23.73 -7.98
C ASN A 121 -0.37 -22.86 -9.16
N GLY A 122 0.91 -22.46 -9.20
CA GLY A 122 1.47 -21.62 -10.26
C GLY A 122 1.11 -20.13 -10.16
N LEU A 123 0.33 -19.72 -9.16
CA LEU A 123 0.07 -18.31 -8.86
C LEU A 123 1.07 -17.81 -7.82
N ARG A 124 1.64 -16.62 -8.06
CA ARG A 124 2.50 -15.93 -7.11
C ARG A 124 1.73 -14.81 -6.39
N PHE A 125 1.80 -14.86 -5.06
CA PHE A 125 1.20 -13.88 -4.17
C PHE A 125 2.30 -13.13 -3.42
N VAL A 126 2.12 -11.83 -3.29
CA VAL A 126 2.97 -10.95 -2.47
C VAL A 126 2.13 -10.29 -1.39
N ILE A 127 2.76 -10.03 -0.26
CA ILE A 127 2.12 -9.45 0.92
C ILE A 127 2.72 -8.08 1.19
N PHE A 128 1.88 -7.05 1.22
CA PHE A 128 2.25 -5.68 1.56
C PHE A 128 1.59 -5.25 2.88
N PRO A 129 2.11 -4.23 3.59
CA PRO A 129 1.35 -3.57 4.64
C PRO A 129 0.03 -3.02 4.09
N LEU A 130 -1.05 -3.11 4.87
CA LEU A 130 -2.32 -2.50 4.49
C LEU A 130 -2.29 -0.99 4.80
N LEU A 131 -1.99 -0.16 3.80
CA LEU A 131 -1.95 1.30 3.94
C LEU A 131 -3.32 1.95 3.68
N SER A 132 -3.38 3.28 3.59
CA SER A 132 -4.60 4.02 3.25
C SER A 132 -5.08 3.65 1.85
N PHE A 133 -6.39 3.47 1.70
CA PHE A 133 -7.04 3.29 0.39
C PHE A 133 -7.87 4.53 0.08
N GLY A 134 -7.50 5.26 -0.97
CA GLY A 134 -8.15 6.48 -1.40
C GLY A 134 -7.17 7.61 -1.67
N TYR A 135 -7.73 8.74 -2.09
CA TYR A 135 -6.95 9.89 -2.51
C TYR A 135 -6.11 10.48 -1.38
N ILE A 136 -4.87 10.85 -1.70
CA ILE A 136 -4.01 11.65 -0.82
C ILE A 136 -4.76 12.96 -0.54
N PRO A 137 -5.02 13.32 0.74
CA PRO A 137 -5.68 14.59 1.06
C PRO A 137 -4.89 15.77 0.51
N TRP A 138 -5.56 16.88 0.20
CA TRP A 138 -4.84 18.08 -0.24
C TRP A 138 -3.85 18.58 0.82
N PHE A 139 -2.81 19.26 0.36
CA PHE A 139 -1.74 19.79 1.22
C PHE A 139 -2.20 21.06 1.93
N TYR A 140 -1.94 21.14 3.24
CA TYR A 140 -2.34 22.29 4.06
C TYR A 140 -1.49 23.54 3.82
N ASN A 141 -0.20 23.35 3.59
CA ASN A 141 0.76 24.42 3.37
C ASN A 141 1.84 23.98 2.36
N VAL A 142 2.71 24.92 2.00
CA VAL A 142 3.78 24.68 1.02
C VAL A 142 4.83 23.69 1.55
N ASP A 143 5.08 23.67 2.86
CA ASP A 143 6.06 22.75 3.46
C ASP A 143 5.62 21.29 3.26
N GLU A 144 4.33 20.98 3.40
CA GLU A 144 3.77 19.65 3.10
C GLU A 144 3.93 19.26 1.62
N ILE A 145 3.80 20.21 0.70
CA ILE A 145 4.00 19.97 -0.75
C ILE A 145 5.48 19.67 -1.01
N LEU A 146 6.38 20.46 -0.45
CA LEU A 146 7.82 20.29 -0.63
C LEU A 146 8.29 18.96 -0.02
N ASP A 147 7.81 18.60 1.16
CA ASP A 147 8.11 17.31 1.79
C ASP A 147 7.65 16.13 0.91
N TYR A 148 6.41 16.18 0.41
CA TYR A 148 5.91 15.18 -0.54
C TYR A 148 6.79 15.05 -1.79
N LEU A 149 7.11 16.18 -2.44
CA LEU A 149 7.94 16.17 -3.64
C LEU A 149 9.34 15.61 -3.36
N VAL A 150 9.95 15.97 -2.23
CA VAL A 150 11.26 15.45 -1.81
C VAL A 150 11.20 13.94 -1.62
N GLN A 151 10.19 13.41 -0.93
CA GLN A 151 10.01 11.97 -0.73
C GLN A 151 9.83 11.23 -2.05
N ILE A 152 8.96 11.73 -2.95
CA ILE A 152 8.71 11.10 -4.25
C ILE A 152 9.96 11.13 -5.14
N PHE A 153 10.65 12.27 -5.25
CA PHE A 153 11.89 12.33 -6.04
C PHE A 153 13.01 11.48 -5.47
N THR A 154 13.09 11.35 -4.14
CA THR A 154 14.02 10.43 -3.47
C THR A 154 13.71 8.98 -3.85
N GLY A 155 12.43 8.59 -3.84
CA GLY A 155 11.96 7.28 -4.29
C GLY A 155 12.28 6.98 -5.75
N ILE A 156 11.98 7.91 -6.66
CA ILE A 156 12.27 7.77 -8.09
C ILE A 156 13.78 7.63 -8.32
N LYS A 157 14.59 8.46 -7.65
CA LYS A 157 16.04 8.34 -7.69
C LYS A 157 16.49 6.95 -7.25
N PHE A 158 15.92 6.42 -6.17
CA PHE A 158 16.24 5.08 -5.68
C PHE A 158 15.91 3.98 -6.71
N CYS A 159 14.76 4.09 -7.39
CA CYS A 159 14.41 3.22 -8.52
C CYS A 159 15.46 3.30 -9.63
N HIS A 160 15.84 4.51 -10.05
CA HIS A 160 16.82 4.72 -11.12
C HIS A 160 18.22 4.21 -10.75
N ASP A 161 18.68 4.44 -9.52
CA ASP A 161 19.93 3.91 -8.98
C ASP A 161 19.91 2.37 -8.96
N SER A 162 18.72 1.77 -8.88
CA SER A 162 18.49 0.32 -8.96
C SER A 162 18.31 -0.21 -10.39
N SER A 163 18.55 0.64 -11.41
CA SER A 163 18.34 0.33 -12.83
C SER A 163 16.88 -0.01 -13.18
N ILE A 164 15.93 0.69 -12.56
CA ILE A 164 14.50 0.44 -12.72
C ILE A 164 13.79 1.74 -13.12
N ALA A 165 13.03 1.71 -14.21
CA ALA A 165 12.14 2.80 -14.62
C ALA A 165 10.67 2.40 -14.35
N HIS A 166 9.96 3.18 -13.54
CA HIS A 166 8.58 2.89 -13.11
C HIS A 166 7.56 2.96 -14.26
N LEU A 167 7.71 3.99 -15.11
CA LEU A 167 6.89 4.30 -16.31
C LEU A 167 5.41 4.61 -16.08
N ASP A 168 4.87 4.35 -14.89
CA ASP A 168 3.47 4.65 -14.55
C ASP A 168 3.32 5.38 -13.21
N LEU A 169 4.04 6.50 -13.02
CA LEU A 169 3.97 7.23 -11.76
C LEU A 169 2.85 8.26 -11.78
N ASP A 170 1.72 7.91 -11.17
CA ASP A 170 0.60 8.81 -10.93
C ASP A 170 0.24 8.89 -9.42
N SER A 171 -0.80 9.66 -9.08
CA SER A 171 -1.24 9.80 -7.68
C SER A 171 -1.87 8.54 -7.10
N ASP A 172 -2.41 7.67 -7.95
CA ASP A 172 -3.12 6.46 -7.52
C ASP A 172 -2.11 5.34 -7.19
N ASN A 173 -0.92 5.40 -7.77
CA ASN A 173 0.23 4.55 -7.51
C ASN A 173 1.10 5.04 -6.35
N ILE A 174 0.69 6.11 -5.65
CA ILE A 174 1.35 6.61 -4.45
C ILE A 174 0.47 6.39 -3.22
N GLN A 175 0.92 5.51 -2.33
CA GLN A 175 0.29 5.25 -1.05
C GLN A 175 0.98 6.02 0.08
N PHE A 176 0.37 6.06 1.26
CA PHE A 176 0.96 6.72 2.43
C PHE A 176 0.58 6.03 3.74
N ASN A 177 1.40 6.21 4.76
CA ASN A 177 1.35 5.54 6.07
C ASN A 177 0.17 5.93 6.98
N PHE A 178 -1.06 5.99 6.46
CA PHE A 178 -2.25 6.36 7.24
C PHE A 178 -3.33 5.28 7.21
N PHE A 179 -4.08 5.17 8.30
CA PHE A 179 -5.26 4.32 8.44
C PHE A 179 -6.38 5.12 9.11
N GLY A 180 -7.38 5.51 8.35
CA GLY A 180 -8.51 6.23 8.92
C GLY A 180 -9.29 7.05 7.91
N ALA A 181 -10.42 7.58 8.37
CA ALA A 181 -11.00 8.75 7.72
C ALA A 181 -10.24 9.99 8.19
N ARG A 182 -10.14 11.01 7.33
CA ARG A 182 -9.76 12.35 7.77
C ARG A 182 -10.79 12.78 8.82
N THR A 183 -10.40 12.72 10.08
CA THR A 183 -11.15 13.25 11.22
C THR A 183 -10.40 14.50 11.63
N ASP A 184 -10.97 15.65 11.29
CA ASP A 184 -10.45 16.94 11.69
C ASP A 184 -10.82 17.22 13.17
N PRO A 185 -10.07 18.07 13.88
CA PRO A 185 -10.27 18.36 15.31
C PRO A 185 -11.71 18.75 15.69
N ASP A 186 -12.50 19.24 14.75
CA ASP A 186 -13.80 19.85 15.00
C ASP A 186 -14.97 18.90 14.69
N GLY A 187 -14.70 17.61 14.44
CA GLY A 187 -15.72 16.61 14.08
C GLY A 187 -16.31 16.81 12.68
N THR A 188 -15.75 17.72 11.88
CA THR A 188 -16.15 17.94 10.50
C THR A 188 -15.73 16.75 9.65
N THR A 189 -16.70 16.13 8.98
CA THR A 189 -16.46 15.10 7.95
C THR A 189 -16.37 15.71 6.55
N GLU A 190 -16.24 17.05 6.45
CA GLU A 190 -16.21 17.74 5.17
C GLU A 190 -14.91 17.42 4.41
N PRO A 191 -15.00 16.77 3.24
CA PRO A 191 -13.82 16.29 2.51
C PRO A 191 -12.91 17.44 2.02
N ASN A 192 -13.43 18.67 1.97
CA ASN A 192 -12.75 19.84 1.41
C ASN A 192 -12.07 20.73 2.47
N VAL A 193 -12.26 20.47 3.77
CA VAL A 193 -11.56 21.23 4.81
C VAL A 193 -10.12 20.74 4.84
N THR A 194 -9.19 21.60 4.44
CA THR A 194 -7.77 21.26 4.51
C THR A 194 -7.24 21.67 5.89
N GLY A 195 -7.11 20.71 6.81
CA GLY A 195 -6.41 20.84 8.09
C GLY A 195 -4.97 20.31 8.07
N PRO A 196 -4.16 20.59 9.11
CA PRO A 196 -2.73 20.24 9.22
C PRO A 196 -2.50 18.75 9.54
N PHE A 197 -3.20 17.87 8.81
CA PHE A 197 -3.27 16.43 9.00
C PHE A 197 -1.88 15.78 9.14
N ARG A 198 -0.93 16.17 8.28
CA ARG A 198 0.43 15.62 8.22
C ARG A 198 1.30 16.07 9.39
N SER A 199 0.87 17.06 10.16
CA SER A 199 1.56 17.50 11.38
C SER A 199 1.30 16.56 12.57
N HIS A 200 0.38 15.59 12.46
CA HIS A 200 0.03 14.70 13.57
C HIS A 200 0.87 13.42 13.66
N PHE A 201 1.57 13.06 12.59
CA PHE A 201 2.46 11.89 12.53
C PHE A 201 3.49 12.10 11.42
N PRO A 202 4.68 11.47 11.49
CA PRO A 202 5.67 11.56 10.42
C PRO A 202 5.13 10.86 9.16
N ILE A 203 4.65 11.63 8.20
CA ILE A 203 4.08 11.07 6.96
C ILE A 203 5.18 10.44 6.10
N ARG A 204 4.87 9.27 5.53
CA ARG A 204 5.72 8.58 4.58
C ARG A 204 4.92 8.18 3.36
N TYR A 205 5.41 8.57 2.19
CA TYR A 205 4.86 8.21 0.90
C TYR A 205 5.57 6.98 0.33
N TYR A 206 4.79 6.10 -0.28
CA TYR A 206 5.28 4.86 -0.89
C TYR A 206 4.84 4.77 -2.35
N ILE A 207 5.81 4.57 -3.23
CA ILE A 207 5.63 4.22 -4.63
C ILE A 207 5.24 2.74 -4.71
N ASN A 208 4.17 2.45 -5.45
CA ASN A 208 3.64 1.13 -5.68
C ASN A 208 3.33 0.95 -7.17
N ASP A 209 2.96 -0.27 -7.56
CA ASP A 209 2.47 -0.60 -8.89
C ASP A 209 3.51 -0.55 -10.02
N PHE A 210 4.48 -1.45 -9.90
CA PHE A 210 5.54 -1.63 -10.89
C PHE A 210 5.09 -2.47 -12.11
N GLU A 211 3.81 -2.47 -12.50
CA GLU A 211 3.32 -3.32 -13.60
C GLU A 211 3.88 -2.89 -14.96
N MET A 212 4.04 -1.59 -15.18
CA MET A 212 4.61 -1.04 -16.42
C MET A 212 6.14 -0.90 -16.36
N VAL A 213 6.79 -1.50 -15.36
CA VAL A 213 8.19 -1.27 -15.09
C VAL A 213 9.11 -1.84 -16.16
N VAL A 214 10.24 -1.17 -16.38
CA VAL A 214 11.40 -1.76 -17.07
C VAL A 214 12.58 -1.90 -16.12
N CYS A 215 13.06 -3.14 -15.99
CA CYS A 215 14.25 -3.49 -15.22
C CYS A 215 15.45 -3.63 -16.15
N PHE A 216 16.35 -2.66 -16.17
CA PHE A 216 17.60 -2.75 -16.92
C PHE A 216 18.61 -3.66 -16.21
N HIS A 217 19.52 -4.24 -16.99
CA HIS A 217 20.68 -4.91 -16.44
C HIS A 217 21.58 -3.89 -15.73
N LYS A 218 22.13 -4.24 -14.56
CA LYS A 218 22.96 -3.30 -13.77
C LYS A 218 24.20 -2.83 -14.53
N ASP A 219 24.72 -3.70 -15.40
CA ASP A 219 25.92 -3.42 -16.20
C ASP A 219 25.62 -2.92 -17.62
N SER A 220 24.34 -2.67 -17.97
CA SER A 220 24.04 -2.08 -19.28
C SER A 220 24.57 -0.66 -19.38
N ASP A 221 24.93 -0.22 -20.58
CA ASP A 221 25.36 1.17 -20.80
C ASP A 221 24.23 2.14 -20.41
N PRO A 222 24.45 3.12 -19.50
CA PRO A 222 23.46 4.13 -19.13
C PRO A 222 22.83 4.85 -20.33
N ALA A 223 23.57 5.05 -21.43
CA ALA A 223 23.04 5.68 -22.64
C ALA A 223 21.92 4.86 -23.30
N THR A 224 21.88 3.54 -23.06
CA THR A 224 20.85 2.63 -23.55
C THR A 224 19.61 2.57 -22.66
N ARG A 225 19.65 3.16 -21.45
CA ARG A 225 18.56 3.10 -20.47
C ARG A 225 17.52 4.21 -20.68
N LYS A 226 17.17 4.44 -21.93
CA LYS A 226 16.17 5.43 -22.32
C LYS A 226 14.97 4.71 -22.92
N ILE A 227 13.81 4.91 -22.29
CA ILE A 227 12.52 4.47 -22.85
C ILE A 227 11.87 5.68 -23.51
N THR A 228 11.33 5.48 -24.71
CA THR A 228 10.62 6.50 -25.48
C THR A 228 9.39 5.88 -26.12
N GLY A 229 8.30 6.64 -26.19
CA GLY A 229 7.01 6.16 -26.70
C GLY A 229 5.97 6.08 -25.60
N LEU A 230 4.78 5.62 -25.96
CA LEU A 230 3.77 5.23 -24.97
C LEU A 230 4.21 3.89 -24.36
N PRO A 231 3.99 3.70 -23.04
CA PRO A 231 4.12 2.39 -22.39
C PRO A 231 3.27 1.31 -23.07
#